data_AF-A0A101V603-F1
#
_entry.id   AF-A0A101V603-F1
#
_cell.length_a   1.000
_cell.length_b   1.000
_cell.length_c   1.000
_cell.angle_alpha   90.00
_cell.angle_beta   90.00
_cell.angle_gamma   90.00
#
_symmetry.space_group_name_H-M   'P 1'
#
loop_
_entity.id
_entity.type
_entity.pdbx_description
1 polymer ?
#
loop_
_entity_poly.entity_id
_entity_poly.type
_entity_poly.pdbx_seq_one_letter_code
_entity_poly.pdbx_strand_id
1 'polypeptide(L)'
;MAKRVAELAYTSYDMADYARVLGEEGAPYRWDEQRREVLRAELDAAFFHLYGLDRDDVDYVMETFPIIKREDIAAHGTYRTKDLILDIYDRMAEAQRTGTPYQTLLDPPPGQGPRHAAR
;
A
#
# COMPACT_ATOMS: atom_id res chain seq x y z
N MET A 1 -8.15 3.45 5.38
CA MET A 1 -7.95 2.61 4.18
C MET A 1 -8.45 3.26 2.88
N ALA A 2 -9.66 3.83 2.83
CA ALA A 2 -10.27 4.36 1.60
C ALA A 2 -9.35 5.23 0.72
N LYS A 3 -8.58 6.15 1.31
CA LYS A 3 -7.63 7.02 0.57
C LYS A 3 -6.53 6.26 -0.18
N ARG A 4 -6.01 5.16 0.38
CA ARG A 4 -4.98 4.33 -0.26
C ARG A 4 -5.53 3.58 -1.48
N VAL A 5 -6.73 3.01 -1.32
CA VAL A 5 -7.43 2.31 -2.39
C VAL A 5 -7.81 3.27 -3.51
N ALA A 6 -8.33 4.43 -3.15
CA ALA A 6 -8.71 5.46 -4.12
C ALA A 6 -7.52 5.93 -4.95
N GLU A 7 -6.36 6.15 -4.31
CA GLU A 7 -5.13 6.51 -4.99
C GLU A 7 -4.57 5.39 -5.89
N LEU A 8 -4.68 4.13 -5.46
CA LEU A 8 -4.27 2.99 -6.29
C LEU A 8 -5.18 2.76 -7.50
N ALA A 9 -6.47 3.01 -7.36
CA ALA A 9 -7.47 2.73 -8.39
C ALA A 9 -7.66 3.91 -9.35
N TYR A 10 -7.75 5.15 -8.87
CA TYR A 10 -8.13 6.30 -9.70
C TYR A 10 -6.93 6.86 -10.50
N THR A 11 -6.55 6.16 -11.58
CA THR A 11 -5.38 6.50 -12.42
C THR A 11 -5.72 7.02 -13.82
N SER A 12 -6.98 6.97 -14.23
CA SER A 12 -7.48 7.52 -15.51
C SER A 12 -8.80 8.27 -15.31
N TYR A 13 -9.11 9.23 -16.19
CA TYR A 13 -10.39 9.95 -16.21
C TYR A 13 -11.58 9.01 -16.46
N ASP A 14 -11.35 7.88 -17.14
CA ASP A 14 -12.40 6.88 -17.38
C ASP A 14 -12.89 6.25 -16.07
N MET A 15 -12.10 6.37 -14.99
CA MET A 15 -12.45 5.91 -13.64
C MET A 15 -13.07 7.02 -12.77
N ALA A 16 -13.38 8.19 -13.33
CA ALA A 16 -13.89 9.33 -12.57
C ALA A 16 -15.21 9.02 -11.84
N ASP A 17 -16.12 8.26 -12.45
CA ASP A 17 -17.38 7.89 -11.80
C ASP A 17 -17.15 6.98 -10.58
N TYR A 18 -16.21 6.03 -10.68
CA TYR A 18 -15.78 5.19 -9.55
C TYR A 18 -15.12 6.04 -8.45
N ALA A 19 -14.24 6.96 -8.83
CA ALA A 19 -13.55 7.85 -7.89
C ALA A 19 -14.54 8.74 -7.12
N ARG A 20 -15.59 9.24 -7.80
CA ARG A 20 -16.64 10.05 -7.18
C ARG A 20 -17.41 9.27 -6.10
N VAL A 21 -17.66 7.98 -6.32
CA VAL A 21 -18.29 7.11 -5.30
C VAL A 21 -17.39 6.97 -4.05
N LEU A 22 -16.07 7.01 -4.22
CA LEU A 22 -15.10 7.01 -3.12
C LEU A 22 -14.88 8.39 -2.47
N GLY A 23 -15.60 9.43 -2.92
CA GLY A 23 -15.44 10.80 -2.43
C GLY A 23 -14.15 11.46 -2.89
N GLU A 24 -13.56 11.00 -3.99
CA GLU A 24 -12.42 11.67 -4.61
C GLU A 24 -12.91 12.71 -5.62
N GLU A 25 -12.49 13.94 -5.40
CA GLU A 25 -12.72 15.08 -6.29
C GLU A 25 -11.37 15.53 -6.87
N GLY A 26 -11.31 15.71 -8.20
CA GLY A 26 -10.11 16.19 -8.89
C GLY A 26 -9.61 15.25 -9.99
N ALA A 27 -8.46 15.58 -10.55
CA ALA A 27 -7.82 14.80 -11.61
C ALA A 27 -7.33 13.43 -11.10
N PRO A 28 -7.21 12.41 -11.98
CA PRO A 28 -6.66 11.12 -11.62
C PRO A 28 -5.24 11.22 -11.07
N TYR A 29 -4.88 10.29 -10.19
CA TYR A 29 -3.51 10.17 -9.69
C TYR A 29 -2.58 9.72 -10.80
N ARG A 30 -1.34 10.23 -10.77
CA ARG A 30 -0.30 9.78 -11.68
C ARG A 30 0.15 8.38 -11.29
N TRP A 31 0.49 7.58 -12.29
CA TRP A 31 1.16 6.31 -12.05
C TRP A 31 2.57 6.55 -11.49
N ASP A 32 2.80 6.12 -10.26
CA ASP A 32 4.08 6.19 -9.55
C ASP A 32 4.36 4.83 -8.90
N GLU A 33 5.33 4.09 -9.42
CA GLU A 33 5.59 2.72 -8.99
C GLU A 33 6.04 2.64 -7.52
N GLN A 34 6.94 3.53 -7.10
CA GLN A 34 7.48 3.54 -5.75
C GLN A 34 6.39 3.85 -4.73
N ARG A 35 5.55 4.84 -5.04
CA ARG A 35 4.44 5.21 -4.18
C ARG A 35 3.38 4.11 -4.09
N ARG A 36 3.08 3.44 -5.22
CA ARG A 36 2.13 2.32 -5.28
C ARG A 36 2.62 1.07 -4.55
N GLU A 37 3.93 0.85 -4.51
CA GLU A 37 4.55 -0.22 -3.72
C GLU A 37 4.22 -0.06 -2.23
N VAL A 38 4.46 1.13 -1.68
CA VAL A 38 4.16 1.44 -0.27
C VAL A 38 2.65 1.42 0.00
N LEU A 39 1.81 1.99 -0.88
CA LEU A 39 0.35 1.97 -0.70
C LEU A 39 -0.20 0.54 -0.63
N ARG A 40 0.32 -0.37 -1.45
CA ARG A 40 -0.06 -1.78 -1.44
C ARG A 40 0.44 -2.47 -0.17
N ALA A 41 1.70 -2.28 0.19
CA ALA A 41 2.26 -2.88 1.38
C ALA A 41 1.54 -2.44 2.67
N GLU A 42 1.11 -1.17 2.75
CA GLU A 42 0.27 -0.68 3.85
C GLU A 42 -1.12 -1.29 3.88
N LEU A 43 -1.69 -1.65 2.73
CA LEU A 43 -2.96 -2.38 2.69
C LEU A 43 -2.75 -3.84 3.11
N ASP A 44 -1.76 -4.52 2.54
CA ASP A 44 -1.46 -5.92 2.85
C ASP A 44 -1.20 -6.12 4.34
N ALA A 45 -0.30 -5.32 4.93
CA ALA A 45 -0.02 -5.34 6.37
C ALA A 45 -1.27 -5.09 7.22
N ALA A 46 -2.11 -4.12 6.84
CA ALA A 46 -3.32 -3.82 7.58
C ALA A 46 -4.39 -4.93 7.45
N PHE A 47 -4.46 -5.62 6.31
CA PHE A 47 -5.32 -6.79 6.14
C PHE A 47 -4.81 -7.99 6.93
N PHE A 48 -3.50 -8.21 7.03
CA PHE A 48 -2.94 -9.25 7.89
C PHE A 48 -3.31 -9.05 9.35
N HIS A 49 -3.19 -7.82 9.86
CA HIS A 49 -3.71 -7.45 11.19
C HIS A 49 -5.21 -7.68 11.32
N LEU A 50 -6.00 -7.28 10.32
CA LEU A 50 -7.46 -7.46 10.34
C LEU A 50 -7.88 -8.93 10.37
N TYR A 51 -7.15 -9.80 9.67
CA TYR A 51 -7.39 -11.24 9.65
C TYR A 51 -6.78 -11.97 10.86
N GLY A 52 -6.05 -11.26 11.72
CA GLY A 52 -5.47 -11.82 12.95
C GLY A 52 -4.30 -12.76 12.72
N LEU A 53 -3.59 -12.62 11.59
CA LEU A 53 -2.34 -13.35 11.35
C LEU A 53 -1.26 -12.77 12.24
N ASP A 54 -0.48 -13.64 12.87
CA ASP A 54 0.73 -13.23 13.56
C ASP A 54 1.87 -12.95 12.57
N ARG A 55 2.97 -12.41 13.09
CA ARG A 55 4.10 -11.97 12.27
C ARG A 55 4.82 -13.11 11.54
N ASP A 56 4.78 -14.32 12.07
CA ASP A 56 5.41 -15.49 11.46
C ASP A 56 4.50 -16.10 10.38
N ASP A 57 3.18 -16.08 10.61
CA ASP A 57 2.17 -16.43 9.61
C ASP A 57 2.25 -15.50 8.40
N VAL A 58 2.43 -14.19 8.61
CA VAL A 58 2.61 -13.23 7.50
C VAL A 58 3.87 -13.53 6.71
N ASP A 59 4.99 -13.82 7.39
CA ASP A 59 6.24 -14.19 6.72
C ASP A 59 6.04 -15.44 5.85
N TYR A 60 5.38 -16.47 6.40
CA TYR A 60 5.06 -17.69 5.68
C TYR A 60 4.13 -17.44 4.49
N VAL A 61 3.08 -16.64 4.64
CA VAL A 61 2.17 -16.28 3.54
C VAL A 61 2.94 -15.61 2.41
N MET A 62 3.85 -14.69 2.73
CA MET A 62 4.67 -14.01 1.71
C MET A 62 5.60 -14.96 0.94
N GLU A 63 6.04 -16.05 1.57
CA GLU A 63 6.82 -17.11 0.92
C GLU A 63 6.01 -17.93 -0.11
N THR A 64 4.67 -17.89 -0.07
CA THR A 64 3.80 -18.59 -1.02
C THR A 64 3.68 -17.92 -2.40
N PHE A 65 4.32 -16.75 -2.60
CA PHE A 65 4.32 -16.00 -3.87
C PHE A 65 5.67 -16.10 -4.60
N PRO A 66 6.01 -17.25 -5.23
CA PRO A 66 7.34 -17.51 -5.79
C PRO A 66 7.70 -16.60 -6.97
N ILE A 67 6.70 -16.14 -7.74
CA ILE A 67 6.92 -15.27 -8.90
C ILE A 67 7.41 -13.90 -8.44
N ILE A 68 6.70 -13.28 -7.49
CA ILE A 68 7.06 -11.97 -6.93
C ILE A 68 8.45 -12.04 -6.28
N LYS A 69 8.68 -13.07 -5.46
CA LYS A 69 10.00 -13.30 -4.83
C LYS A 69 11.14 -13.34 -5.85
N ARG A 70 10.95 -14.09 -6.95
CA ARG A 70 11.98 -14.21 -8.00
C ARG A 70 12.21 -12.88 -8.71
N GLU A 71 11.16 -12.14 -9.02
CA GLU A 71 11.24 -10.84 -9.70
C GLU A 71 11.95 -9.81 -8.81
N ASP A 72 11.60 -9.72 -7.53
CA ASP A 72 12.24 -8.84 -6.56
C ASP A 72 13.73 -9.17 -6.39
N ILE A 73 14.07 -10.45 -6.23
CA ILE A 73 15.48 -10.87 -6.10
C ILE A 73 16.26 -10.56 -7.38
N ALA A 74 15.66 -10.74 -8.56
CA ALA A 74 16.31 -10.41 -9.82
C ALA A 74 16.53 -8.89 -9.99
N ALA A 75 15.58 -8.07 -9.55
CA ALA A 75 15.63 -6.61 -9.69
C ALA A 75 16.46 -5.91 -8.60
N HIS A 76 16.45 -6.45 -7.38
CA HIS A 76 16.92 -5.78 -6.17
C HIS A 76 17.88 -6.61 -5.31
N GLY A 77 18.03 -7.91 -5.60
CA GLY A 77 18.88 -8.83 -4.82
C GLY A 77 18.26 -9.33 -3.52
N THR A 78 17.10 -8.80 -3.11
CA THR A 78 16.36 -9.19 -1.89
C THR A 78 14.87 -9.30 -2.19
N TYR A 79 14.11 -9.94 -1.29
CA TYR A 79 12.65 -10.00 -1.39
C TYR A 79 12.01 -8.73 -0.81
N ARG A 80 12.29 -7.59 -1.46
CA ARG A 80 11.98 -6.25 -0.97
C ARG A 80 10.50 -6.05 -0.64
N THR A 81 9.58 -6.62 -1.43
CA THR A 81 8.13 -6.54 -1.17
C THR A 81 7.78 -7.17 0.17
N LYS A 82 8.33 -8.37 0.46
CA LYS A 82 8.14 -9.03 1.76
C LYS A 82 8.72 -8.17 2.89
N ASP A 83 9.97 -7.73 2.74
CA ASP A 83 10.65 -6.93 3.77
C ASP A 83 9.86 -5.64 4.10
N LEU A 84 9.32 -4.96 3.08
CA LEU A 84 8.50 -3.77 3.24
C LEU A 84 7.17 -4.05 3.94
N ILE A 85 6.46 -5.11 3.56
CA ILE A 85 5.20 -5.51 4.19
C ILE A 85 5.42 -5.85 5.66
N LEU A 86 6.48 -6.59 5.98
CA LEU A 86 6.82 -6.97 7.35
C LEU A 86 7.22 -5.74 8.19
N ASP A 87 8.03 -4.82 7.66
CA ASP A 87 8.37 -3.56 8.36
C ASP A 87 7.11 -2.75 8.69
N ILE A 88 6.19 -2.60 7.73
CA ILE A 88 4.94 -1.87 7.95
C ILE A 88 4.04 -2.62 8.94
N TYR A 89 3.96 -3.94 8.85
CA TYR A 89 3.22 -4.77 9.80
C TYR A 89 3.72 -4.54 11.24
N ASP A 90 5.04 -4.56 11.44
CA ASP A 90 5.68 -4.37 12.74
C ASP A 90 5.41 -2.95 13.28
N ARG A 91 5.46 -1.92 12.43
CA ARG A 91 5.08 -0.55 12.80
C ARG A 91 3.60 -0.43 13.20
N MET A 92 2.70 -1.14 12.52
CA MET A 92 1.28 -1.16 12.86
C MET A 92 1.04 -1.89 14.18
N ALA A 93 1.74 -3.00 14.43
CA ALA A 93 1.70 -3.72 15.69
C ALA A 93 2.15 -2.82 16.86
N GLU A 94 3.23 -2.06 16.66
CA GLU A 94 3.74 -1.10 17.64
C GLU A 94 2.75 0.05 17.91
N ALA A 95 2.14 0.60 16.86
CA ALA A 95 1.10 1.62 16.95
C ALA A 95 -0.10 1.12 17.78
N GLN A 96 -0.58 -0.10 17.52
CA GLN A 96 -1.64 -0.73 18.29
C GLN A 96 -1.25 -0.94 19.75
N ARG A 97 -0.03 -1.43 20.02
CA ARG A 97 0.48 -1.69 21.37
C ARG A 97 0.61 -0.42 22.21
N THR A 98 1.05 0.68 21.60
CA THR A 98 1.28 1.97 22.27
C THR A 98 0.05 2.87 22.30
N GLY A 99 -1.01 2.51 21.56
CA GLY A 99 -2.20 3.34 21.38
C GLY A 99 -1.95 4.60 20.53
N THR A 100 -0.80 4.68 19.85
CA THR A 100 -0.48 5.78 18.94
C THR A 100 -0.99 5.47 17.53
N PRO A 101 -1.56 6.45 16.80
CA PRO A 101 -1.98 6.19 15.42
C PRO A 101 -0.78 5.89 14.51
N TYR A 102 -0.87 4.81 13.73
CA TYR A 102 0.12 4.47 12.70
C TYR A 102 0.38 5.65 11.75
N GLN A 103 1.66 5.96 11.53
CA GLN A 103 2.11 6.99 10.61
C GLN A 103 2.58 6.35 9.31
N THR A 104 2.07 6.85 8.19
CA THR A 104 2.43 6.37 6.86
C THR A 104 3.87 6.70 6.49
N LEU A 105 4.50 5.87 5.66
CA LEU A 105 5.82 6.15 5.10
C LEU A 105 5.78 7.17 3.94
N LEU A 106 4.58 7.52 3.46
CA LEU A 106 4.39 8.36 2.29
C LEU A 106 4.28 9.85 2.66
N ASP A 107 5.07 10.66 1.97
CA ASP A 107 4.94 12.11 1.93
C ASP A 107 4.82 12.56 0.45
N PRO A 108 3.71 13.20 0.04
CA PRO A 108 2.51 13.54 0.81
C PRO A 108 1.71 12.30 1.25
N PRO A 109 0.80 12.39 2.23
CA PRO A 109 0.06 11.23 2.72
C PRO A 109 -0.86 10.61 1.65
N PRO A 110 -1.33 9.37 1.83
CA PRO A 110 -2.28 8.74 0.92
C PRO A 110 -3.53 9.60 0.69
N GLY A 111 -3.94 9.72 -0.57
CA GLY A 111 -5.03 10.61 -0.98
C GLY A 111 -4.57 12.00 -1.45
N GLN A 112 -3.29 12.31 -1.27
CA GLN A 112 -2.68 13.60 -1.62
C GLN A 112 -1.48 13.44 -2.57
N GLY A 113 -1.31 12.26 -3.17
CA GLY A 113 -0.25 12.00 -4.14
C GLY A 113 -0.34 12.85 -5.41
N PRO A 114 0.71 12.82 -6.25
CA PRO A 114 0.75 13.57 -7.50
C PRO A 114 -0.43 13.22 -8.43
N ARG A 115 -1.05 14.23 -9.03
CA ARG A 115 -2.19 14.08 -9.95
C ARG A 115 -1.87 14.59 -11.35
N HIS A 116 -2.64 14.13 -12.32
CA HIS A 116 -2.63 14.69 -13.67
C HIS A 116 -3.15 16.13 -13.66
N ALA A 117 -2.84 16.90 -14.71
CA ALA A 117 -3.37 18.26 -14.86
C ALA A 117 -4.90 18.20 -14.97
N ALA A 118 -5.63 19.16 -14.38
CA ALA A 118 -7.08 19.22 -14.58
C ALA A 118 -7.42 19.33 -16.07
N ARG A 119 -8.46 18.62 -16.51
CA ARG A 119 -9.01 18.75 -17.86
C ARG A 119 -9.83 20.02 -17.97
#